data_AF-A0A6A6Z0W3-F1
#
_entry.id   AF-A0A6A6Z0W3-F1
#
_cell.length_a   1.000
_cell.length_b   1.000
_cell.length_c   1.000
_cell.angle_alpha   90.00
_cell.angle_beta   90.00
_cell.angle_gamma   90.00
#
_symmetry.space_group_name_H-M   'P 1'
#
loop_
_entity.id
_entity.type
_entity.pdbx_description
1 polymer ?
#
loop_
_entity_poly.entity_id
_entity_poly.type
_entity_poly.pdbx_seq_one_letter_code
_entity_poly.pdbx_strand_id
1 'polypeptide(L)'
;MAADLKACSGCAKAKRKCDRQTPACQRCRDRGFNCTYPPPKPSHFVLLEPPTSPLADIIPVDLTVYSPRRDGAWSSVPWFLSPETWRIDRFPVQLTTAPCNNVLKRHIRSTQAWLEQWVSTGSNPFIHAHLYLTRFPSCVQIAYTTLSAYINRTEANTETILRIVEDRTNELLLMNGVAFDDLEQESSTSSGHLEILDHLARVHALFVYQTISLFDGDIRSRHLAEPRCNLLNRWVTQMVDCASHSLSQLSFAFSPLDLIPSTIPAPFGPNTVTENLWHSWILSESVRRTWLTATGTYAVFHALQQGWTLCPGGIMFTNSQGVWQAETASAWQKLCSQGDVMFMQRFDAERLFSDASPSDVDEFGKRMLEITFGLKKVESWKE
;
A
#
# COMPACT_ATOMS: atom_id res chain seq x y z
N MET A 1 0.63 -30.74 -18.72
CA MET A 1 1.98 -31.23 -19.05
C MET A 1 2.16 -32.59 -18.41
N ALA A 2 2.35 -33.66 -19.19
CA ALA A 2 2.48 -35.02 -18.69
C ALA A 2 3.79 -35.16 -17.92
N ALA A 3 3.72 -35.59 -16.64
CA ALA A 3 4.88 -35.87 -15.82
C ALA A 3 5.78 -36.91 -16.53
N ASP A 4 7.08 -36.67 -16.55
CA ASP A 4 8.08 -37.51 -17.22
C ASP A 4 8.14 -38.90 -16.54
N LEU A 5 7.30 -39.82 -17.00
CA LEU A 5 7.16 -41.16 -16.43
C LEU A 5 8.42 -41.98 -16.72
N LYS A 6 9.10 -42.44 -15.66
CA LYS A 6 10.29 -43.30 -15.77
C LYS A 6 9.92 -44.69 -16.29
N ALA A 7 10.91 -45.38 -16.87
CA ALA A 7 10.78 -46.79 -17.26
C ALA A 7 10.42 -47.69 -16.05
N CYS A 8 9.70 -48.79 -16.27
CA CYS A 8 9.39 -49.73 -15.20
C CYS A 8 10.65 -50.38 -14.61
N SER A 9 10.57 -50.85 -13.36
CA SER A 9 11.71 -51.42 -12.63
C SER A 9 12.36 -52.60 -13.35
N GLY A 10 11.56 -53.48 -13.97
CA GLY A 10 12.05 -54.63 -14.73
C GLY A 10 12.84 -54.24 -15.98
N CYS A 11 12.36 -53.24 -16.74
CA CYS A 11 13.08 -52.75 -17.90
C CYS A 11 14.31 -51.92 -17.53
N ALA A 12 14.23 -51.14 -16.45
CA ALA A 12 15.35 -50.38 -15.92
C ALA A 12 16.51 -51.30 -15.47
N LYS A 13 16.22 -52.35 -14.69
CA LYS A 13 17.24 -53.34 -14.25
C LYS A 13 17.88 -54.06 -15.43
N ALA A 14 17.10 -54.42 -16.44
CA ALA A 14 17.61 -55.10 -17.63
C ALA A 14 18.25 -54.15 -18.67
N LYS A 15 18.31 -52.83 -18.40
CA LYS A 15 18.81 -51.79 -19.32
C LYS A 15 18.18 -51.88 -20.72
N ARG A 16 16.86 -52.07 -20.81
CA ARG A 16 16.12 -52.09 -22.09
C ARG A 16 15.07 -50.97 -22.12
N LYS A 17 14.70 -50.59 -23.35
CA LYS A 17 13.64 -49.59 -23.60
C LYS A 17 12.30 -50.09 -23.07
N CYS A 18 11.60 -49.22 -22.33
CA CYS A 18 10.25 -49.46 -21.82
C CYS A 18 9.30 -48.54 -22.57
N ASP A 19 8.20 -49.08 -23.08
CA ASP A 19 7.11 -48.36 -23.77
C ASP A 19 6.12 -47.67 -22.81
N ARG A 20 6.27 -47.91 -21.49
CA ARG A 20 5.56 -47.18 -20.41
C ARG A 20 4.03 -47.35 -20.39
N GLN A 21 3.50 -48.40 -21.01
CA GLN A 21 2.07 -48.72 -20.96
C GLN A 21 1.64 -49.22 -19.57
N THR A 22 0.51 -48.71 -19.07
CA THR A 22 -0.15 -49.20 -17.85
C THR A 22 -1.26 -50.19 -18.23
N PRO A 23 -1.48 -51.28 -17.47
CA PRO A 23 -0.84 -51.64 -16.20
C PRO A 23 0.54 -52.32 -16.34
N ALA A 24 0.92 -52.81 -17.53
CA ALA A 24 2.22 -53.44 -17.76
C ALA A 24 2.79 -53.14 -19.17
N CYS A 25 4.10 -52.87 -19.22
CA CYS A 25 4.85 -52.63 -20.45
C CYS A 25 4.85 -53.88 -21.35
N GLN A 26 4.85 -53.71 -22.68
CA GLN A 26 4.70 -54.83 -23.61
C GLN A 26 5.77 -55.92 -23.39
N ARG A 27 7.03 -55.53 -23.19
CA ARG A 27 8.12 -56.48 -22.92
C ARG A 27 7.91 -57.31 -21.65
N CYS A 28 7.39 -56.71 -20.58
CA CYS A 28 7.13 -57.44 -19.34
C CYS A 28 5.94 -58.39 -19.50
N ARG A 29 4.94 -58.00 -20.28
CA ARG A 29 3.79 -58.84 -20.62
C ARG A 29 4.20 -60.07 -21.43
N ASP A 30 4.97 -59.87 -22.49
CA ASP A 30 5.39 -60.95 -23.39
C ASP A 30 6.31 -61.97 -22.70
N ARG A 31 7.09 -61.53 -21.71
CA ARG A 31 8.01 -62.39 -20.96
C ARG A 31 7.46 -62.88 -19.62
N GLY A 32 6.23 -62.52 -19.27
CA GLY A 32 5.62 -62.88 -17.98
C GLY A 32 6.32 -62.29 -16.75
N PHE A 33 7.04 -61.17 -16.89
CA PHE A 33 7.72 -60.52 -15.77
C PHE A 33 6.81 -59.52 -15.05
N ASN A 34 6.97 -59.41 -13.73
CA ASN A 34 6.26 -58.42 -12.94
C ASN A 34 6.68 -56.98 -13.33
N CYS A 35 5.72 -56.16 -13.74
CA CYS A 35 5.95 -54.81 -14.24
C CYS A 35 5.49 -53.76 -13.22
N THR A 36 6.42 -53.17 -12.50
CA THR A 36 6.11 -52.13 -11.50
C THR A 36 6.79 -50.82 -11.87
N TYR A 37 6.00 -49.74 -12.01
CA TYR A 37 6.54 -48.40 -12.23
C TYR A 37 6.90 -47.76 -10.87
N PRO A 38 8.07 -47.12 -10.75
CA PRO A 38 8.42 -46.41 -9.53
C PRO A 38 7.49 -45.19 -9.36
N PRO A 39 7.06 -44.88 -8.13
CA PRO A 39 6.26 -43.69 -7.87
C PRO A 39 7.05 -42.43 -8.24
N PRO A 40 6.38 -41.35 -8.69
CA PRO A 40 7.04 -40.06 -8.91
C PRO A 40 7.68 -39.61 -7.59
N LYS A 41 8.95 -39.19 -7.62
CA LYS A 41 9.60 -38.64 -6.42
C LYS A 41 8.93 -37.29 -6.10
N PRO A 42 8.40 -37.07 -4.88
CA PRO A 42 7.93 -35.76 -4.48
C PRO A 42 9.12 -34.79 -4.34
N SER A 43 8.94 -33.54 -4.78
CA SER A 43 9.89 -32.45 -4.56
C SER A 43 10.01 -32.17 -3.06
N HIS A 44 11.23 -31.90 -2.60
CA HIS A 44 11.59 -31.69 -1.20
C HIS A 44 10.90 -30.41 -0.66
N PHE A 45 9.75 -30.56 -0.03
CA PHE A 45 9.13 -29.56 0.84
C PHE A 45 8.83 -30.28 2.16
N VAL A 46 9.49 -29.87 3.24
CA VAL A 46 9.27 -30.42 4.59
C VAL A 46 8.24 -29.53 5.28
N LEU A 47 7.03 -30.06 5.47
CA LEU A 47 6.05 -29.50 6.41
C LEU A 47 6.41 -30.01 7.80
N LEU A 48 6.60 -29.10 8.76
CA LEU A 48 6.69 -29.44 10.18
C LEU A 48 5.27 -29.72 10.70
N GLU A 49 5.05 -30.92 11.25
CA GLU A 49 3.78 -31.29 11.90
C GLU A 49 3.71 -30.70 13.33
N PRO A 50 2.54 -30.22 13.78
CA PRO A 50 2.35 -29.74 15.15
C PRO A 50 2.17 -30.92 16.14
N PRO A 51 2.55 -30.76 17.42
CA PRO A 51 2.49 -31.85 18.39
C PRO A 51 1.05 -32.14 18.83
N THR A 52 0.71 -33.42 18.85
CA THR A 52 -0.56 -34.01 19.34
C THR A 52 -0.62 -34.08 20.86
N SER A 53 -1.67 -33.52 21.47
CA SER A 53 -2.25 -33.97 22.75
C SER A 53 -3.71 -33.47 22.88
N PRO A 54 -4.57 -34.12 23.71
CA PRO A 54 -5.95 -34.39 23.35
C PRO A 54 -6.94 -33.28 23.73
N LEU A 55 -7.96 -33.19 22.87
CA LEU A 55 -9.27 -32.55 22.98
C LEU A 55 -9.73 -32.21 24.40
N ALA A 56 -9.82 -30.92 24.68
CA ALA A 56 -10.79 -30.34 25.60
C ALA A 56 -11.48 -29.16 24.88
N ASP A 57 -12.77 -29.34 24.60
CA ASP A 57 -13.80 -28.34 24.29
C ASP A 57 -13.38 -27.10 23.47
N ILE A 58 -13.30 -27.30 22.16
CA ILE A 58 -13.35 -26.19 21.19
C ILE A 58 -14.80 -25.71 21.11
N ILE A 59 -15.11 -24.68 21.90
CA ILE A 59 -16.19 -23.74 21.58
C ILE A 59 -15.90 -23.22 20.15
N PRO A 60 -16.88 -23.18 19.22
CA PRO A 60 -16.62 -22.70 17.88
C PRO A 60 -16.12 -21.26 17.95
N VAL A 61 -14.85 -21.03 17.60
CA VAL A 61 -14.30 -19.69 17.44
C VAL A 61 -14.96 -19.10 16.20
N ASP A 62 -15.83 -18.13 16.43
CA ASP A 62 -16.43 -17.30 15.40
C ASP A 62 -15.30 -16.58 14.63
N LEU A 63 -15.19 -16.86 13.33
CA LEU A 63 -14.23 -16.22 12.41
C LEU A 63 -14.74 -14.86 11.92
N THR A 64 -15.62 -14.20 12.69
CA THR A 64 -15.80 -12.76 12.58
C THR A 64 -14.48 -12.08 12.93
N VAL A 65 -13.69 -11.80 11.89
CA VAL A 65 -12.68 -10.74 11.87
C VAL A 65 -13.28 -9.56 12.62
N TYR A 66 -12.56 -9.10 13.64
CA TYR A 66 -12.90 -7.96 14.48
C TYR A 66 -13.10 -6.72 13.60
N SER A 67 -14.30 -6.60 13.05
CA SER A 67 -14.86 -5.34 12.61
C SER A 67 -15.18 -4.62 13.92
N PRO A 68 -14.75 -3.38 14.13
CA PRO A 68 -15.26 -2.59 15.24
C PRO A 68 -16.72 -2.28 14.92
N ARG A 69 -17.60 -3.28 15.12
CA ARG A 69 -19.03 -3.05 15.26
C ARG A 69 -19.21 -2.35 16.61
N ARG A 70 -20.07 -1.36 16.51
CA ARG A 70 -20.39 -0.30 17.45
C ARG A 70 -21.02 -0.86 18.73
N ASP A 71 -20.24 -1.51 19.57
CA ASP A 71 -20.61 -1.83 20.95
C ASP A 71 -19.82 -0.95 21.90
N GLY A 72 -20.51 0.06 22.44
CA GLY A 72 -20.23 0.66 23.75
C GLY A 72 -18.86 1.29 23.98
N ALA A 73 -18.85 2.63 24.00
CA ALA A 73 -17.76 3.51 24.38
C ALA A 73 -16.63 3.63 23.35
N TRP A 74 -16.39 4.85 22.87
CA TRP A 74 -15.11 5.19 22.27
C TRP A 74 -14.02 4.72 23.23
N SER A 75 -13.22 3.77 22.78
CA SER A 75 -12.02 3.35 23.51
C SER A 75 -11.26 4.60 23.93
N SER A 76 -10.66 4.54 25.10
CA SER A 76 -9.73 5.52 25.67
C SER A 76 -8.74 6.16 24.68
N VAL A 77 -8.44 5.47 23.59
CA VAL A 77 -7.48 5.84 22.56
C VAL A 77 -8.22 6.31 21.30
N PRO A 78 -7.81 7.43 20.67
CA PRO A 78 -8.33 7.82 19.36
C PRO A 78 -8.19 6.67 18.35
N TRP A 79 -9.29 6.28 17.72
CA TRP A 79 -9.40 5.07 16.89
C TRP A 79 -8.33 4.96 15.79
N PHE A 80 -7.85 6.08 15.27
CA PHE A 80 -6.84 6.15 14.20
C PHE A 80 -5.40 6.04 14.69
N LEU A 81 -5.15 6.02 16.01
CA LEU A 81 -3.80 5.93 16.57
C LEU A 81 -3.46 4.51 17.04
N SER A 82 -4.41 3.58 17.04
CA SER A 82 -4.15 2.22 17.52
C SER A 82 -3.09 1.52 16.63
N PRO A 83 -2.14 0.77 17.22
CA PRO A 83 -1.10 0.07 16.47
C PRO A 83 -1.62 -0.84 15.36
N GLU A 84 -2.77 -1.48 15.58
CA GLU A 84 -3.40 -2.40 14.65
C GLU A 84 -3.78 -1.72 13.34
N THR A 85 -4.07 -0.42 13.38
CA THR A 85 -4.48 0.37 12.21
C THR A 85 -3.34 0.64 11.23
N TRP A 86 -2.10 0.43 11.66
CA TRP A 86 -0.89 0.56 10.84
C TRP A 86 -0.49 -0.75 10.16
N ARG A 87 -1.17 -1.87 10.48
CA ARG A 87 -0.88 -3.16 9.88
C ARG A 87 -1.19 -3.13 8.38
N ILE A 88 -0.17 -3.47 7.60
CA ILE A 88 -0.31 -3.69 6.16
C ILE A 88 -0.87 -5.09 5.97
N ASP A 89 -2.13 -5.19 5.57
CA ASP A 89 -2.77 -6.43 5.21
C ASP A 89 -2.31 -6.88 3.82
N ARG A 90 -1.60 -8.01 3.78
CA ARG A 90 -1.14 -8.64 2.54
C ARG A 90 -2.05 -9.83 2.31
N PHE A 91 -3.10 -9.63 1.52
CA PHE A 91 -3.99 -10.71 1.12
C PHE A 91 -3.15 -11.88 0.56
N PRO A 92 -3.46 -13.15 0.92
CA PRO A 92 -2.65 -14.28 0.50
C PRO A 92 -2.48 -14.30 -1.02
N VAL A 93 -1.27 -14.64 -1.47
CA VAL A 93 -0.84 -14.69 -2.87
C VAL A 93 -1.69 -15.67 -3.66
N GLN A 94 -2.90 -15.26 -4.02
CA GLN A 94 -3.56 -15.78 -5.19
C GLN A 94 -3.07 -14.91 -6.33
N LEU A 95 -2.47 -15.54 -7.35
CA LEU A 95 -2.17 -14.90 -8.62
C LEU A 95 -3.50 -14.47 -9.24
N THR A 96 -4.03 -13.33 -8.80
CA THR A 96 -5.13 -12.68 -9.49
C THR A 96 -4.57 -12.16 -10.79
N THR A 97 -5.20 -12.49 -11.91
CA THR A 97 -4.89 -11.85 -13.19
C THR A 97 -4.87 -10.34 -12.98
N ALA A 98 -3.81 -9.67 -13.43
CA ALA A 98 -3.68 -8.22 -13.30
C ALA A 98 -4.98 -7.53 -13.75
N PRO A 99 -5.41 -6.44 -13.08
CA PRO A 99 -6.54 -5.66 -13.54
C PRO A 99 -6.39 -5.35 -15.03
N CYS A 100 -7.51 -5.31 -15.76
CA CYS A 100 -7.48 -4.98 -17.19
C CYS A 100 -6.64 -3.71 -17.44
N ASN A 101 -5.87 -3.68 -18.52
CA ASN A 101 -4.95 -2.58 -18.85
C ASN A 101 -5.59 -1.18 -18.79
N ASN A 102 -6.89 -1.06 -19.05
CA ASN A 102 -7.63 0.19 -18.95
C ASN A 102 -7.75 0.71 -17.50
N VAL A 103 -7.93 -0.17 -16.51
CA VAL A 103 -7.98 0.16 -15.08
C VAL A 103 -6.61 0.67 -14.63
N LEU A 104 -5.55 -0.04 -15.00
CA LEU A 104 -4.16 0.33 -14.72
C LEU A 104 -3.83 1.73 -15.29
N LYS A 105 -4.14 1.97 -16.57
CA LYS A 105 -3.95 3.29 -17.21
C LYS A 105 -4.82 4.39 -16.59
N ARG A 106 -6.04 4.07 -16.12
CA ARG A 106 -6.91 5.03 -15.42
C ARG A 106 -6.33 5.41 -14.06
N HIS A 107 -5.69 4.48 -13.34
CA HIS A 107 -5.00 4.78 -12.10
C HIS A 107 -3.86 5.78 -12.32
N ILE A 108 -2.97 5.56 -13.30
CA ILE A 108 -1.89 6.50 -13.63
C ILE A 108 -2.42 7.90 -13.96
N ARG A 109 -3.44 7.99 -14.82
CA ARG A 109 -4.07 9.28 -15.17
C ARG A 109 -4.67 9.98 -13.95
N SER A 110 -5.25 9.22 -13.03
CA SER A 110 -5.81 9.77 -11.79
C SER A 110 -4.70 10.33 -10.88
N THR A 111 -3.60 9.59 -10.74
CA THR A 111 -2.42 10.05 -9.99
C THR A 111 -1.86 11.35 -10.58
N GLN A 112 -1.69 11.42 -11.91
CA GLN A 112 -1.23 12.63 -12.59
C GLN A 112 -2.20 13.81 -12.35
N ALA A 113 -3.51 13.58 -12.50
CA ALA A 113 -4.53 14.59 -12.24
C ALA A 113 -4.54 15.09 -10.78
N TRP A 114 -4.25 14.22 -9.79
CA TRP A 114 -4.12 14.63 -8.39
C TRP A 114 -2.90 15.51 -8.14
N LEU A 115 -1.80 15.29 -8.86
CA LEU A 115 -0.63 16.17 -8.81
C LEU A 115 -0.93 17.53 -9.45
N GLU A 116 -1.65 17.56 -10.57
CA GLU A 116 -2.14 18.81 -11.18
C GLU A 116 -3.11 19.56 -10.25
N GLN A 117 -4.01 18.84 -9.59
CA GLN A 117 -4.93 19.39 -8.59
C GLN A 117 -4.16 20.03 -7.43
N TRP A 118 -3.07 19.41 -6.99
CA TRP A 118 -2.25 19.95 -5.90
C TRP A 118 -1.66 21.32 -6.25
N VAL A 119 -1.14 21.49 -7.48
CA VAL A 119 -0.58 22.77 -7.94
C VAL A 119 -1.66 23.85 -8.11
N SER A 120 -2.88 23.46 -8.47
CA SER A 120 -3.97 24.42 -8.71
C SER A 120 -4.74 24.83 -7.45
N THR A 121 -4.83 23.95 -6.45
CA THR A 121 -5.69 24.15 -5.27
C THR A 121 -4.94 24.13 -3.93
N GLY A 122 -3.66 23.76 -3.92
CA GLY A 122 -2.86 23.60 -2.71
C GLY A 122 -3.13 22.30 -1.93
N SER A 123 -4.06 21.46 -2.39
CA SER A 123 -4.37 20.15 -1.80
C SER A 123 -4.76 19.12 -2.85
N ASN A 124 -4.76 17.85 -2.47
CA ASN A 124 -5.30 16.78 -3.31
C ASN A 124 -5.80 15.62 -2.43
N PRO A 125 -6.26 14.50 -3.02
CA PRO A 125 -6.78 13.37 -2.27
C PRO A 125 -5.81 12.64 -1.31
N PHE A 126 -4.51 12.95 -1.31
CA PHE A 126 -3.50 12.37 -0.38
C PHE A 126 -2.59 13.41 0.30
N ILE A 127 -2.55 14.66 -0.17
CA ILE A 127 -1.89 15.81 0.46
C ILE A 127 -2.97 16.76 0.97
N HIS A 128 -3.22 16.74 2.28
CA HIS A 128 -4.26 17.55 2.92
C HIS A 128 -3.92 19.04 2.88
N ALA A 129 -4.93 19.90 2.74
CA ALA A 129 -4.76 21.36 2.71
C ALA A 129 -4.04 21.92 3.95
N HIS A 130 -4.23 21.27 5.10
CA HIS A 130 -3.64 21.66 6.38
C HIS A 130 -2.31 20.96 6.71
N LEU A 131 -1.81 20.05 5.86
CA LEU A 131 -0.61 19.26 6.18
C LEU A 131 0.66 20.12 6.29
N TYR A 132 0.85 21.07 5.38
CA TYR A 132 2.06 21.88 5.27
C TYR A 132 1.86 23.37 5.62
N LEU A 133 0.73 23.74 6.22
CA LEU A 133 0.44 25.14 6.54
C LEU A 133 1.44 25.74 7.53
N THR A 134 1.78 25.00 8.59
CA THR A 134 2.67 25.51 9.66
C THR A 134 4.15 25.30 9.32
N ARG A 135 4.49 24.15 8.73
CA ARG A 135 5.84 23.78 8.32
C ARG A 135 5.79 23.25 6.91
N PHE A 136 6.37 23.97 5.96
CA PHE A 136 6.46 23.56 4.57
C PHE A 136 7.91 23.17 4.24
N PRO A 137 8.29 21.88 4.26
CA PRO A 137 9.69 21.48 4.08
C PRO A 137 10.23 21.86 2.70
N SER A 138 11.51 22.26 2.63
CA SER A 138 12.14 22.77 1.41
C SER A 138 12.06 21.79 0.23
N CYS A 139 12.22 20.48 0.49
CA CYS A 139 12.09 19.46 -0.55
C CYS A 139 10.70 19.45 -1.21
N VAL A 140 9.63 19.72 -0.44
CA VAL A 140 8.27 19.78 -0.95
C VAL A 140 8.00 21.10 -1.67
N GLN A 141 8.56 22.22 -1.18
CA GLN A 141 8.51 23.51 -1.89
C GLN A 141 9.15 23.41 -3.28
N ILE A 142 10.32 22.79 -3.36
CA ILE A 142 11.05 22.56 -4.62
C ILE A 142 10.26 21.60 -5.51
N ALA A 143 9.72 20.52 -4.96
CA ALA A 143 8.89 19.58 -5.74
C ALA A 143 7.62 20.25 -6.29
N TYR A 144 6.94 21.08 -5.49
CA TYR A 144 5.74 21.83 -5.89
C TYR A 144 6.05 22.79 -7.04
N THR A 145 7.11 23.58 -6.92
CA THR A 145 7.51 24.55 -7.95
C THR A 145 8.01 23.85 -9.22
N THR A 146 8.75 22.75 -9.08
CA THR A 146 9.21 21.91 -10.22
C THR A 146 8.03 21.29 -10.96
N LEU A 147 7.05 20.75 -10.24
CA LEU A 147 5.82 20.20 -10.82
C LEU A 147 5.00 21.28 -11.52
N SER A 148 4.88 22.48 -10.94
CA SER A 148 4.21 23.62 -11.57
C SER A 148 4.89 24.01 -12.89
N ALA A 149 6.23 24.08 -12.92
CA ALA A 149 6.98 24.33 -14.14
C ALA A 149 6.80 23.22 -15.18
N TYR A 150 6.74 21.95 -14.73
CA TYR A 150 6.47 20.80 -15.59
C TYR A 150 5.08 20.85 -16.22
N ILE A 151 4.03 21.15 -15.45
CA ILE A 151 2.66 21.26 -15.96
C ILE A 151 2.55 22.38 -17.00
N ASN A 152 3.26 23.49 -16.80
CA ASN A 152 3.23 24.66 -17.70
C ASN A 152 4.33 24.65 -18.77
N ARG A 153 5.00 23.52 -18.98
CA ARG A 153 6.07 23.42 -19.98
C ARG A 153 5.52 23.57 -21.41
N THR A 154 6.37 24.00 -22.32
CA THR A 154 6.13 24.03 -23.76
C THR A 154 7.05 23.02 -24.44
N GLU A 155 6.78 22.70 -25.71
CA GLU A 155 7.66 21.83 -26.50
C GLU A 155 9.10 22.36 -26.51
N ALA A 156 9.27 23.69 -26.56
CA ALA A 156 10.59 24.34 -26.62
C ALA A 156 11.41 24.24 -25.32
N ASN A 157 10.77 24.11 -24.15
CA ASN A 157 11.48 24.08 -22.86
C ASN A 157 11.41 22.71 -22.15
N THR A 158 10.73 21.73 -22.73
CA THR A 158 10.50 20.40 -22.10
C THR A 158 11.80 19.74 -21.65
N GLU A 159 12.82 19.69 -22.51
CA GLU A 159 14.12 19.09 -22.16
C GLU A 159 14.80 19.80 -20.97
N THR A 160 14.71 21.13 -20.93
CA THR A 160 15.26 21.91 -19.81
C THR A 160 14.54 21.59 -18.50
N ILE A 161 13.22 21.45 -18.54
CA ILE A 161 12.43 21.10 -17.34
C ILE A 161 12.73 19.67 -16.88
N LEU A 162 12.84 18.70 -17.80
CA LEU A 162 13.19 17.33 -17.44
C LEU A 162 14.59 17.23 -16.82
N ARG A 163 15.56 18.02 -17.31
CA ARG A 163 16.88 18.12 -16.66
C ARG A 163 16.78 18.72 -15.25
N ILE A 164 15.93 19.73 -15.04
CA ILE A 164 15.68 20.27 -13.69
C ILE A 164 15.11 19.18 -12.78
N VAL A 165 14.15 18.38 -13.24
CA VAL A 165 13.59 17.25 -12.49
C VAL A 165 14.68 16.24 -12.13
N GLU A 166 15.56 15.90 -13.07
CA GLU A 166 16.71 15.02 -12.83
C GLU A 166 17.64 15.59 -11.74
N ASP A 167 18.04 16.85 -11.87
CA ASP A 167 18.94 17.52 -10.93
C ASP A 167 18.32 17.62 -9.53
N ARG A 168 17.05 18.02 -9.42
CA ARG A 168 16.34 18.10 -8.13
C ARG A 168 16.15 16.74 -7.49
N THR A 169 15.95 15.69 -8.29
CA THR A 169 15.91 14.32 -7.79
C THR A 169 17.27 13.95 -7.18
N ASN A 170 18.36 14.16 -7.90
CA ASN A 170 19.71 13.83 -7.42
C ASN A 170 20.07 14.62 -6.15
N GLU A 171 19.73 15.91 -6.08
CA GLU A 171 19.91 16.73 -4.88
C GLU A 171 19.14 16.17 -3.67
N LEU A 172 17.87 15.78 -3.86
CA LEU A 172 17.06 15.16 -2.81
C LEU A 172 17.70 13.86 -2.29
N LEU A 173 18.24 13.04 -3.19
CA LEU A 173 18.92 11.79 -2.84
C LEU A 173 20.18 12.05 -2.01
N LEU A 174 21.02 12.98 -2.46
CA LEU A 174 22.25 13.37 -1.76
C LEU A 174 21.96 13.94 -0.37
N MET A 175 20.94 14.80 -0.23
CA MET A 175 20.52 15.35 1.06
C MET A 175 20.02 14.29 2.04
N ASN A 176 19.55 13.15 1.54
CA ASN A 176 19.12 12.00 2.35
C ASN A 176 20.21 10.91 2.47
N GLY A 177 21.45 11.21 2.10
CA GLY A 177 22.59 10.31 2.25
C GLY A 177 22.53 9.08 1.35
N VAL A 178 21.86 9.16 0.20
CA VAL A 178 21.79 8.08 -0.78
C VAL A 178 22.87 8.31 -1.84
N ALA A 179 23.88 7.44 -1.88
CA ALA A 179 24.85 7.42 -2.98
C ALA A 179 24.24 6.70 -4.20
N PHE A 180 24.80 6.95 -5.41
CA PHE A 180 24.36 6.27 -6.63
C PHE A 180 24.47 4.73 -6.54
N ASP A 181 25.46 4.22 -5.80
CA ASP A 181 25.68 2.78 -5.60
C ASP A 181 24.68 2.13 -4.62
N ASP A 182 23.98 2.93 -3.80
CA ASP A 182 23.02 2.45 -2.78
C ASP A 182 21.59 2.27 -3.32
N LEU A 183 21.39 2.47 -4.63
CA LEU A 183 20.09 2.27 -5.28
C LEU A 183 19.71 0.78 -5.38
N GLU A 184 20.71 -0.10 -5.41
CA GLU A 184 20.54 -1.56 -5.50
C GLU A 184 20.80 -2.30 -4.17
N GLN A 185 21.44 -1.65 -3.19
CA GLN A 185 21.74 -2.28 -1.90
C GLN A 185 20.64 -2.06 -0.85
N GLU A 186 20.23 -3.14 -0.20
CA GLU A 186 19.31 -3.14 0.96
C GLU A 186 19.98 -2.67 2.26
N SER A 187 21.19 -2.10 2.19
CA SER A 187 21.89 -1.64 3.38
C SER A 187 21.14 -0.46 4.01
N SER A 188 20.90 -0.57 5.31
CA SER A 188 20.27 0.45 6.13
C SER A 188 21.19 1.67 6.22
N THR A 189 21.14 2.56 5.24
CA THR A 189 21.73 3.88 5.39
C THR A 189 21.09 4.50 6.63
N SER A 190 21.93 4.86 7.60
CA SER A 190 21.52 5.47 8.86
C SER A 190 20.97 6.86 8.57
N SER A 191 19.74 6.92 8.08
CA SER A 191 18.96 8.15 8.05
C SER A 191 18.89 8.61 9.49
N GLY A 192 19.48 9.76 9.81
CA GLY A 192 19.35 10.37 11.13
C GLY A 192 17.88 10.41 11.54
N HIS A 193 17.58 10.47 12.85
CA HIS A 193 16.21 10.46 13.37
C HIS A 193 15.35 11.56 12.72
N LEU A 194 14.64 11.21 11.63
CA LEU A 194 13.71 12.10 10.94
C LEU A 194 12.37 12.04 11.66
N GLU A 195 11.70 13.18 11.72
CA GLU A 195 10.31 13.22 12.16
C GLU A 195 9.39 12.62 11.09
N ILE A 196 8.17 12.24 11.48
CA ILE A 196 7.18 11.67 10.55
C ILE A 196 6.91 12.62 9.37
N LEU A 197 6.80 13.93 9.64
CA LEU A 197 6.56 14.93 8.60
C LEU A 197 7.71 15.00 7.59
N ASP A 198 8.95 14.82 8.04
CA ASP A 198 10.13 14.83 7.18
C ASP A 198 10.21 13.56 6.31
N HIS A 199 9.86 12.39 6.88
CA HIS A 199 9.66 11.17 6.12
C HIS A 199 8.58 11.33 5.04
N LEU A 200 7.43 11.88 5.40
CA LEU A 200 6.33 12.13 4.48
C LEU A 200 6.72 13.13 3.39
N ALA A 201 7.42 14.21 3.75
CA ALA A 201 7.88 15.24 2.84
C ALA A 201 8.85 14.73 1.77
N ARG A 202 9.86 13.94 2.15
CA ARG A 202 10.79 13.37 1.16
C ARG A 202 10.10 12.33 0.27
N VAL A 203 9.12 11.58 0.79
CA VAL A 203 8.31 10.65 0.00
C VAL A 203 7.46 11.41 -1.02
N HIS A 204 6.75 12.47 -0.62
CA HIS A 204 6.01 13.32 -1.55
C HIS A 204 6.89 13.90 -2.64
N ALA A 205 8.04 14.48 -2.27
CA ALA A 205 8.97 15.08 -3.22
C ALA A 205 9.50 14.05 -4.23
N LEU A 206 9.96 12.89 -3.75
CA LEU A 206 10.44 11.82 -4.64
C LEU A 206 9.31 11.27 -5.51
N PHE A 207 8.10 11.08 -4.95
CA PHE A 207 6.95 10.58 -5.68
C PHE A 207 6.55 11.49 -6.86
N VAL A 208 6.62 12.82 -6.66
CA VAL A 208 6.39 13.80 -7.74
C VAL A 208 7.42 13.61 -8.86
N TYR A 209 8.72 13.58 -8.54
CA TYR A 209 9.76 13.43 -9.55
C TYR A 209 9.67 12.08 -10.28
N GLN A 210 9.32 11.00 -9.56
CA GLN A 210 9.11 9.69 -10.17
C GLN A 210 7.91 9.67 -11.10
N THR A 211 6.80 10.29 -10.70
CA THR A 211 5.60 10.35 -11.54
C THR A 211 5.89 11.10 -12.83
N ILE A 212 6.62 12.21 -12.78
CA ILE A 212 7.08 12.92 -13.97
C ILE A 212 7.97 12.00 -14.83
N SER A 213 9.04 11.47 -14.24
CA SER A 213 10.10 10.77 -14.98
C SER A 213 9.64 9.45 -15.61
N LEU A 214 8.74 8.71 -14.96
CA LEU A 214 8.20 7.44 -15.48
C LEU A 214 7.20 7.65 -16.62
N PHE A 215 6.36 8.69 -16.51
CA PHE A 215 5.16 8.85 -17.34
C PHE A 215 5.21 10.01 -18.36
N ASP A 216 6.26 10.84 -18.36
CA ASP A 216 6.42 11.92 -19.36
C ASP A 216 6.50 11.38 -20.80
N GLY A 217 7.21 10.27 -21.00
CA GLY A 217 7.46 9.68 -22.32
C GLY A 217 8.92 9.76 -22.76
N ASP A 218 9.72 10.64 -22.14
CA ASP A 218 11.16 10.67 -22.35
C ASP A 218 11.85 9.38 -21.89
N ILE A 219 12.66 8.81 -22.79
CA ILE A 219 13.30 7.50 -22.60
C ILE A 219 14.38 7.58 -21.50
N ARG A 220 15.17 8.67 -21.49
CA ARG A 220 16.23 8.87 -20.50
C ARG A 220 15.63 9.02 -19.11
N SER A 221 14.64 9.89 -18.97
CA SER A 221 13.95 10.14 -17.70
C SER A 221 13.39 8.85 -17.11
N ARG A 222 12.74 8.02 -17.95
CA ARG A 222 12.22 6.72 -17.50
C ARG A 222 13.34 5.79 -17.05
N HIS A 223 14.40 5.66 -17.83
CA HIS A 223 15.53 4.79 -17.50
C HIS A 223 16.17 5.13 -16.15
N LEU A 224 16.30 6.42 -15.82
CA LEU A 224 16.85 6.87 -14.53
C LEU A 224 15.86 6.71 -13.36
N ALA A 225 14.56 6.69 -13.65
CA ALA A 225 13.50 6.57 -12.66
C ALA A 225 13.28 5.13 -12.19
N GLU A 226 13.40 4.16 -13.09
CA GLU A 226 13.15 2.73 -12.82
C GLU A 226 13.96 2.19 -11.62
N PRO A 227 15.31 2.35 -11.53
CA PRO A 227 16.08 1.83 -10.39
C PRO A 227 15.68 2.47 -9.05
N ARG A 228 15.28 3.74 -9.08
CA ARG A 228 14.91 4.52 -7.89
C ARG A 228 13.54 4.15 -7.34
N CYS A 229 12.78 3.29 -8.00
CA CYS A 229 11.49 2.85 -7.47
C CYS A 229 11.63 1.99 -6.20
N ASN A 230 12.66 1.14 -6.13
CA ASN A 230 12.98 0.37 -4.92
C ASN A 230 13.30 1.30 -3.74
N LEU A 231 14.01 2.39 -4.02
CA LEU A 231 14.29 3.42 -3.01
C LEU A 231 13.00 4.08 -2.51
N LEU A 232 12.08 4.45 -3.39
CA LEU A 232 10.79 5.02 -2.97
C LEU A 232 10.02 4.03 -2.06
N ASN A 233 9.97 2.74 -2.40
CA ASN A 233 9.35 1.72 -1.55
C ASN A 233 10.00 1.61 -0.18
N ARG A 234 11.34 1.72 -0.12
CA ARG A 234 12.08 1.76 1.15
C ARG A 234 11.72 2.99 1.98
N TRP A 235 11.68 4.19 1.37
CA TRP A 235 11.29 5.41 2.08
C TRP A 235 9.84 5.40 2.56
N VAL A 236 8.94 4.83 1.76
CA VAL A 236 7.52 4.63 2.12
C VAL A 236 7.38 3.65 3.29
N THR A 237 8.15 2.56 3.30
CA THR A 237 8.20 1.62 4.44
C THR A 237 8.70 2.32 5.70
N GLN A 238 9.83 3.01 5.62
CA GLN A 238 10.40 3.77 6.74
C GLN A 238 9.43 4.84 7.28
N MET A 239 8.66 5.49 6.39
CA MET A 239 7.62 6.46 6.77
C MET A 239 6.50 5.79 7.58
N VAL A 240 5.98 4.65 7.14
CA VAL A 240 4.94 3.91 7.86
C VAL A 240 5.47 3.36 9.17
N ASP A 241 6.69 2.83 9.19
CA ASP A 241 7.30 2.34 10.43
C ASP A 241 7.45 3.48 11.44
N CYS A 242 7.98 4.64 11.03
CA CYS A 242 8.09 5.82 11.88
C CYS A 242 6.72 6.26 12.43
N ALA A 243 5.71 6.36 11.55
CA ALA A 243 4.35 6.72 11.94
C ALA A 243 3.75 5.70 12.93
N SER A 244 3.89 4.41 12.66
CA SER A 244 3.40 3.33 13.52
C SER A 244 4.04 3.37 14.91
N HIS A 245 5.33 3.64 15.02
CA HIS A 245 6.00 3.71 16.34
C HIS A 245 5.65 5.00 17.08
N SER A 246 5.75 6.16 16.43
CA SER A 246 5.60 7.47 17.08
C SER A 246 4.15 7.84 17.37
N LEU A 247 3.21 7.57 16.45
CA LEU A 247 1.80 7.93 16.63
C LEU A 247 1.07 6.95 17.56
N SER A 248 1.47 5.68 17.58
CA SER A 248 0.98 4.73 18.59
C SER A 248 1.44 5.08 20.00
N GLN A 249 2.54 5.81 20.17
CA GLN A 249 2.94 6.32 21.49
C GLN A 249 2.02 7.47 21.95
N LEU A 250 1.59 8.34 21.04
CA LEU A 250 0.60 9.39 21.34
C LEU A 250 -0.75 8.80 21.77
N SER A 251 -1.06 7.60 21.31
CA SER A 251 -2.25 6.85 21.71
C SER A 251 -2.34 6.70 23.25
N PHE A 252 -1.21 6.58 23.94
CA PHE A 252 -1.15 6.51 25.41
C PHE A 252 -1.31 7.89 26.06
N ALA A 253 -0.76 8.96 25.45
CA ALA A 253 -0.85 10.33 25.96
C ALA A 253 -2.28 10.90 25.90
N PHE A 254 -3.14 10.35 25.04
CA PHE A 254 -4.56 10.73 24.94
C PHE A 254 -5.49 9.82 25.77
N SER A 255 -4.95 8.93 26.61
CA SER A 255 -5.73 8.03 27.46
C SER A 255 -6.53 8.79 28.52
N PRO A 256 -7.80 8.42 28.82
CA PRO A 256 -8.66 9.07 29.78
C PRO A 256 -8.16 8.90 31.23
N LEU A 257 -7.22 8.00 31.49
CA LEU A 257 -6.54 7.91 32.79
C LEU A 257 -5.62 9.13 33.05
N ASP A 258 -5.08 9.76 31.99
CA ASP A 258 -4.35 11.04 32.10
C ASP A 258 -5.29 12.26 32.05
N LEU A 259 -6.57 12.05 31.67
CA LEU A 259 -7.65 13.03 31.76
C LEU A 259 -8.46 12.92 33.07
N ILE A 260 -8.03 12.08 34.02
CA ILE A 260 -8.54 12.20 35.40
C ILE A 260 -8.22 13.65 35.82
N PRO A 261 -9.21 14.42 36.29
CA PRO A 261 -8.94 15.72 36.87
C PRO A 261 -8.14 15.48 38.16
N SER A 262 -6.83 15.34 38.02
CA SER A 262 -5.92 15.74 39.07
C SER A 262 -6.29 17.19 39.39
N THR A 263 -6.24 17.55 40.66
CA THR A 263 -6.57 18.87 41.22
C THR A 263 -5.72 20.03 40.68
N ILE A 264 -5.02 19.79 39.57
CA ILE A 264 -4.19 20.70 38.80
C ILE A 264 -4.94 20.93 37.48
N PRO A 265 -5.38 22.16 37.16
CA PRO A 265 -6.00 22.43 35.86
C PRO A 265 -5.04 21.99 34.75
N ALA A 266 -5.51 21.13 33.85
CA ALA A 266 -4.77 20.82 32.63
C ALA A 266 -4.37 22.15 31.96
N PRO A 267 -3.11 22.34 31.53
CA PRO A 267 -2.66 23.62 30.99
C PRO A 267 -3.36 24.04 29.68
N PHE A 268 -4.19 23.15 29.12
CA PHE A 268 -4.71 23.22 27.77
C PHE A 268 -6.24 23.22 27.79
N GLY A 269 -6.87 24.21 27.14
CA GLY A 269 -8.32 24.27 27.01
C GLY A 269 -8.89 23.15 26.13
N PRO A 270 -10.20 22.85 26.22
CA PRO A 270 -10.83 21.80 25.42
C PRO A 270 -10.64 21.98 23.90
N ASN A 271 -10.61 23.23 23.42
CA ASN A 271 -10.38 23.54 22.01
C ASN A 271 -8.99 23.12 21.52
N THR A 272 -7.95 23.21 22.37
CA THR A 272 -6.58 22.85 21.96
C THR A 272 -6.40 21.33 21.83
N VAL A 273 -7.17 20.53 22.57
CA VAL A 273 -7.13 19.06 22.47
C VAL A 273 -7.74 18.59 21.15
N THR A 274 -8.91 19.12 20.77
CA THR A 274 -9.55 18.80 19.48
C THR A 274 -8.66 19.20 18.30
N GLU A 275 -8.04 20.38 18.36
CA GLU A 275 -7.07 20.82 17.34
C GLU A 275 -5.89 19.85 17.22
N ASN A 276 -5.26 19.46 18.33
CA ASN A 276 -4.14 18.52 18.30
C ASN A 276 -4.53 17.14 17.75
N LEU A 277 -5.72 16.64 18.10
CA LEU A 277 -6.24 15.38 17.58
C LEU A 277 -6.51 15.45 16.07
N TRP A 278 -7.08 16.56 15.61
CA TRP A 278 -7.35 16.77 14.19
C TRP A 278 -6.05 16.84 13.36
N HIS A 279 -5.03 17.59 13.83
CA HIS A 279 -3.72 17.62 13.17
C HIS A 279 -3.02 16.25 13.18
N SER A 280 -3.14 15.50 14.29
CA SER A 280 -2.61 14.13 14.39
C SER A 280 -3.33 13.19 13.41
N TRP A 281 -4.65 13.35 13.26
CA TRP A 281 -5.42 12.61 12.28
C TRP A 281 -5.01 12.95 10.84
N ILE A 282 -4.86 14.24 10.51
CA ILE A 282 -4.39 14.70 9.18
C ILE A 282 -3.05 14.05 8.84
N LEU A 283 -2.09 14.09 9.77
CA LEU A 283 -0.78 13.49 9.56
C LEU A 283 -0.89 11.97 9.37
N SER A 284 -1.66 11.30 10.22
CA SER A 284 -1.85 9.84 10.15
C SER A 284 -2.49 9.39 8.83
N GLU A 285 -3.57 10.08 8.43
CA GLU A 285 -4.32 9.80 7.22
C GLU A 285 -3.50 10.16 5.97
N SER A 286 -2.71 11.23 6.00
CA SER A 286 -1.79 11.58 4.92
C SER A 286 -0.73 10.48 4.70
N VAL A 287 -0.17 9.90 5.77
CA VAL A 287 0.77 8.76 5.67
C VAL A 287 0.10 7.57 4.98
N ARG A 288 -1.10 7.19 5.39
CA ARG A 288 -1.86 6.06 4.81
C ARG A 288 -2.19 6.27 3.34
N ARG A 289 -2.75 7.44 3.00
CA ARG A 289 -3.15 7.79 1.63
C ARG A 289 -1.93 7.90 0.71
N THR A 290 -0.81 8.39 1.22
CA THR A 290 0.47 8.43 0.50
C THR A 290 1.03 7.04 0.26
N TRP A 291 1.00 6.16 1.28
CA TRP A 291 1.42 4.77 1.12
C TRP A 291 0.60 4.06 0.04
N LEU A 292 -0.73 4.18 0.07
CA LEU A 292 -1.63 3.58 -0.92
C LEU A 292 -1.35 4.12 -2.33
N THR A 293 -1.13 5.42 -2.47
CA THR A 293 -0.89 6.07 -3.76
C THR A 293 0.47 5.71 -4.34
N ALA A 294 1.53 5.78 -3.54
CA ALA A 294 2.89 5.51 -3.99
C ALA A 294 3.09 4.03 -4.36
N THR A 295 2.70 3.11 -3.47
CA THR A 295 2.83 1.67 -3.71
C THR A 295 1.89 1.19 -4.82
N GLY A 296 0.67 1.76 -4.89
CA GLY A 296 -0.30 1.48 -5.96
C GLY A 296 0.22 1.90 -7.33
N THR A 297 0.72 3.14 -7.46
CA THR A 297 1.26 3.67 -8.72
C THR A 297 2.44 2.82 -9.22
N TYR A 298 3.33 2.44 -8.32
CA TYR A 298 4.47 1.59 -8.64
C TYR A 298 4.07 0.16 -9.01
N ALA A 299 3.16 -0.46 -8.26
CA ALA A 299 2.65 -1.79 -8.60
C ALA A 299 1.98 -1.79 -9.98
N VAL A 300 1.22 -0.73 -10.30
CA VAL A 300 0.62 -0.52 -11.61
C VAL A 300 1.66 -0.35 -12.71
N PHE A 301 2.73 0.42 -12.48
CA PHE A 301 3.85 0.55 -13.41
C PHE A 301 4.48 -0.81 -13.73
N HIS A 302 4.81 -1.61 -12.71
CA HIS A 302 5.35 -2.96 -12.92
C HIS A 302 4.37 -3.87 -13.66
N ALA A 303 3.09 -3.85 -13.29
CA ALA A 303 2.07 -4.64 -13.98
C ALA A 303 1.98 -4.31 -15.47
N LEU A 304 2.15 -3.04 -15.84
CA LEU A 304 2.19 -2.61 -17.24
C LEU A 304 3.50 -3.00 -17.95
N GLN A 305 4.63 -2.99 -17.24
CA GLN A 305 5.94 -3.31 -17.82
C GLN A 305 6.12 -4.81 -18.11
N GLN A 306 5.74 -5.69 -17.17
CA GLN A 306 6.00 -7.14 -17.26
C GLN A 306 4.72 -8.00 -17.29
N GLY A 307 3.54 -7.39 -17.27
CA GLY A 307 2.24 -8.07 -17.34
C GLY A 307 1.70 -8.59 -16.00
N TRP A 308 2.47 -8.47 -14.91
CA TRP A 308 2.07 -8.90 -13.57
C TRP A 308 2.81 -8.08 -12.49
N THR A 309 2.28 -8.08 -11.28
CA THR A 309 2.92 -7.47 -10.10
C THR A 309 2.42 -8.17 -8.83
N LEU A 310 3.18 -8.06 -7.75
CA LEU A 310 2.68 -8.43 -6.43
C LEU A 310 1.85 -7.28 -5.87
N CYS A 311 0.68 -7.62 -5.30
CA CYS A 311 -0.11 -6.62 -4.60
C CYS A 311 0.66 -6.15 -3.36
N PRO A 312 0.90 -4.83 -3.18
CA PRO A 312 1.59 -4.31 -1.99
C PRO A 312 0.77 -4.49 -0.71
N GLY A 313 -0.54 -4.79 -0.83
CA GLY A 313 -1.48 -4.95 0.27
C GLY A 313 -2.40 -3.74 0.44
N GLY A 314 -2.96 -3.63 1.64
CA GLY A 314 -3.79 -2.52 2.09
C GLY A 314 -3.36 -2.03 3.47
N ILE A 315 -3.57 -0.75 3.72
CA ILE A 315 -3.54 -0.15 5.06
C ILE A 315 -4.91 0.48 5.29
N MET A 316 -5.37 0.55 6.55
CA MET A 316 -6.64 1.19 6.86
C MET A 316 -6.59 2.67 6.49
N PHE A 317 -7.69 3.20 5.98
CA PHE A 317 -7.85 4.62 5.70
C PHE A 317 -9.34 5.00 5.77
N THR A 318 -9.59 6.30 5.89
CA THR A 318 -10.94 6.86 6.04
C THR A 318 -11.59 6.97 4.66
N ASN A 319 -12.74 6.31 4.45
CA ASN A 319 -13.44 6.33 3.16
C ASN A 319 -14.60 7.32 3.12
N SER A 320 -15.10 7.77 4.28
CA SER A 320 -16.28 8.62 4.34
C SER A 320 -16.06 9.99 3.68
N GLN A 321 -17.04 10.42 2.91
CA GLN A 321 -17.10 11.74 2.28
C GLN A 321 -17.02 12.85 3.32
N GLY A 322 -16.24 13.89 3.01
CA GLY A 322 -16.17 15.13 3.79
C GLY A 322 -15.14 15.13 4.93
N VAL A 323 -14.80 14.00 5.54
CA VAL A 323 -13.85 13.98 6.68
C VAL A 323 -12.45 14.46 6.26
N TRP A 324 -11.97 14.04 5.08
CA TRP A 324 -10.72 14.53 4.49
C TRP A 324 -10.74 16.01 4.11
N GLN A 325 -11.93 16.60 3.88
CA GLN A 325 -12.04 18.00 3.45
C GLN A 325 -12.50 18.94 4.56
N ALA A 326 -12.55 18.45 5.80
CA ALA A 326 -12.89 19.28 6.93
C ALA A 326 -11.86 20.41 7.07
N GLU A 327 -12.32 21.66 7.07
CA GLU A 327 -11.46 22.85 7.18
C GLU A 327 -11.14 23.25 8.62
N THR A 328 -11.83 22.65 9.60
CA THR A 328 -11.64 22.97 11.01
C THR A 328 -11.75 21.72 11.88
N ALA A 329 -11.09 21.75 13.03
CA ALA A 329 -11.13 20.65 14.00
C ALA A 329 -12.55 20.35 14.50
N SER A 330 -13.39 21.38 14.64
CA SER A 330 -14.79 21.22 15.06
C SER A 330 -15.67 20.59 13.97
N ALA A 331 -15.47 20.95 12.70
CA ALA A 331 -16.15 20.30 11.58
C ALA A 331 -15.74 18.82 11.46
N TRP A 332 -14.44 18.54 11.59
CA TRP A 332 -13.91 17.18 11.61
C TRP A 332 -14.51 16.34 12.76
N GLN A 333 -14.50 16.87 13.99
CA GLN A 333 -15.07 16.18 15.16
C GLN A 333 -16.57 15.90 14.98
N LYS A 334 -17.32 16.86 14.41
CA LYS A 334 -18.73 16.68 14.11
C LYS A 334 -18.96 15.54 13.12
N LEU A 335 -18.20 15.49 12.03
CA LEU A 335 -18.32 14.41 11.03
C LEU A 335 -17.97 13.04 11.63
N CYS A 336 -16.90 12.96 12.41
CA CYS A 336 -16.47 11.74 13.09
C CYS A 336 -17.48 11.24 14.15
N SER A 337 -18.32 12.10 14.71
CA SER A 337 -19.29 11.73 15.76
C SER A 337 -20.69 11.41 15.22
N GLN A 338 -21.05 11.93 14.05
CA GLN A 338 -22.39 11.79 13.49
C GLN A 338 -22.57 10.54 12.61
N GLY A 339 -21.49 9.97 12.08
CA GLY A 339 -21.53 8.86 11.12
C GLY A 339 -20.48 7.79 11.37
N ASP A 340 -20.52 6.73 10.57
CA ASP A 340 -19.37 5.85 10.41
C ASP A 340 -18.38 6.51 9.44
N VAL A 341 -17.14 6.67 9.88
CA VAL A 341 -16.05 7.24 9.05
C VAL A 341 -15.54 6.23 8.00
N MET A 342 -16.11 5.01 7.99
CA MET A 342 -15.78 3.94 7.05
C MET A 342 -14.27 3.68 7.06
N PHE A 343 -13.71 3.62 8.26
CA PHE A 343 -12.30 3.36 8.48
C PHE A 343 -12.05 1.84 8.41
N MET A 344 -11.50 1.38 7.29
CA MET A 344 -11.43 -0.05 6.98
C MET A 344 -10.20 -0.38 6.13
N GLN A 345 -9.82 -1.66 6.14
CA GLN A 345 -8.77 -2.17 5.26
C GLN A 345 -9.25 -2.20 3.79
N ARG A 346 -8.28 -2.18 2.87
CA ARG A 346 -8.53 -2.20 1.42
C ARG A 346 -9.45 -3.34 0.97
N PHE A 347 -9.26 -4.54 1.51
CA PHE A 347 -10.01 -5.72 1.09
C PHE A 347 -11.37 -5.85 1.78
N ASP A 348 -11.54 -5.21 2.94
CA ASP A 348 -12.86 -5.09 3.60
C ASP A 348 -13.77 -4.09 2.88
N ALA A 349 -13.20 -3.19 2.06
CA ALA A 349 -13.93 -2.17 1.33
C ALA A 349 -14.93 -2.72 0.29
N GLU A 350 -14.93 -4.03 0.02
CA GLU A 350 -15.99 -4.65 -0.77
C GLU A 350 -17.39 -4.45 -0.14
N ARG A 351 -17.47 -4.36 1.19
CA ARG A 351 -18.76 -4.15 1.88
C ARG A 351 -19.41 -2.80 1.55
N LEU A 352 -18.62 -1.81 1.12
CA LEU A 352 -19.15 -0.49 0.71
C LEU A 352 -20.16 -0.60 -0.44
N PHE A 353 -20.07 -1.63 -1.29
CA PHE A 353 -21.04 -1.85 -2.37
C PHE A 353 -22.45 -2.20 -1.85
N SER A 354 -22.57 -2.66 -0.62
CA SER A 354 -23.84 -3.03 0.02
C SER A 354 -24.24 -2.07 1.15
N ASP A 355 -23.26 -1.58 1.89
CA ASP A 355 -23.47 -0.86 3.16
C ASP A 355 -23.51 0.67 3.00
N ALA A 356 -23.07 1.22 1.86
CA ALA A 356 -22.94 2.66 1.64
C ALA A 356 -23.47 3.11 0.27
N SER A 357 -23.94 4.36 0.20
CA SER A 357 -24.21 5.03 -1.07
C SER A 357 -22.89 5.51 -1.69
N PRO A 358 -22.78 5.57 -3.04
CA PRO A 358 -21.67 6.23 -3.73
C PRO A 358 -21.41 7.66 -3.29
N SER A 359 -22.43 8.39 -2.83
CA SER A 359 -22.29 9.76 -2.31
C SER A 359 -21.56 9.81 -0.97
N ASP A 360 -21.56 8.72 -0.22
CA ASP A 360 -21.03 8.65 1.14
C ASP A 360 -19.54 8.32 1.15
N VAL A 361 -18.99 7.88 0.01
CA VAL A 361 -17.57 7.54 -0.16
C VAL A 361 -16.84 8.66 -0.89
N ASP A 362 -15.67 9.02 -0.38
CA ASP A 362 -14.85 10.07 -0.95
C ASP A 362 -14.18 9.68 -2.28
N GLU A 363 -13.69 10.68 -3.01
CA GLU A 363 -13.07 10.46 -4.32
C GLU A 363 -11.82 9.57 -4.23
N PHE A 364 -11.09 9.60 -3.12
CA PHE A 364 -9.94 8.73 -2.92
C PHE A 364 -10.38 7.26 -2.78
N GLY A 365 -11.33 6.99 -1.91
CA GLY A 365 -11.93 5.68 -1.66
C GLY A 365 -12.52 5.09 -2.93
N LYS A 366 -13.27 5.88 -3.72
CA LYS A 366 -13.78 5.45 -5.04
C LYS A 366 -12.66 5.00 -5.97
N ARG A 367 -11.52 5.70 -6.02
CA ARG A 367 -10.37 5.27 -6.84
C ARG A 367 -9.71 4.00 -6.29
N MET A 368 -9.64 3.85 -4.97
CA MET A 368 -9.15 2.63 -4.35
C MET A 368 -10.06 1.43 -4.64
N LEU A 369 -11.39 1.62 -4.68
CA LEU A 369 -12.34 0.59 -5.12
C LEU A 369 -12.14 0.23 -6.59
N GLU A 370 -11.95 1.22 -7.49
CA GLU A 370 -11.76 0.98 -8.93
C GLU A 370 -10.53 0.11 -9.22
N ILE A 371 -9.40 0.38 -8.56
CA ILE A 371 -8.17 -0.39 -8.76
C ILE A 371 -8.22 -1.78 -8.11
N THR A 372 -9.02 -1.95 -7.05
CA THR A 372 -9.11 -3.20 -6.28
C THR A 372 -10.15 -4.16 -6.86
N PHE A 373 -11.35 -3.67 -7.17
CA PHE A 373 -12.50 -4.49 -7.58
C PHE A 373 -12.87 -4.33 -9.07
N GLY A 374 -12.22 -3.40 -9.77
CA GLY A 374 -12.40 -3.17 -11.19
C GLY A 374 -13.48 -2.14 -11.52
N LEU A 375 -13.29 -1.50 -12.68
CA LEU A 375 -14.10 -0.37 -13.13
C LEU A 375 -15.58 -0.70 -13.27
N LYS A 376 -15.92 -1.84 -13.88
CA LYS A 376 -17.33 -2.20 -14.17
C LYS A 376 -18.18 -2.30 -12.92
N LYS A 377 -17.65 -2.92 -11.86
CA LYS A 377 -18.36 -3.08 -10.58
C LYS A 377 -18.60 -1.73 -9.93
N VAL A 378 -17.60 -0.85 -9.96
CA VAL A 378 -17.71 0.50 -9.37
C VAL A 378 -18.66 1.40 -10.16
N GLU A 379 -18.63 1.39 -11.50
CA GLU A 379 -19.58 2.21 -12.27
C GLU A 379 -21.02 1.69 -12.10
N SER A 380 -21.24 0.37 -12.08
CA SER A 380 -22.56 -0.21 -11.78
C SER A 380 -23.08 0.12 -10.39
N TRP A 381 -22.20 0.38 -9.42
CA TRP A 381 -22.60 0.79 -8.08
C TRP A 381 -22.94 2.29 -8.01
N LYS A 382 -22.44 3.11 -8.93
CA LYS A 382 -22.73 4.54 -9.02
C LYS A 382 -24.05 4.86 -9.73
N GLU A 383 -24.54 3.94 -10.54
CA GLU A 383 -25.86 3.98 -11.17
C GLU A 383 -26.97 3.62 -10.17
#